data_AF-A0A533UZ81-F1
#
_entry.id   AF-A0A533UZ81-F1
#
_cell.length_a   1.000
_cell.length_b   1.000
_cell.length_c   1.000
_cell.angle_alpha   90.00
_cell.angle_beta   90.00
_cell.angle_gamma   90.00
#
_symmetry.space_group_name_H-M   'P 1'
#
loop_
_entity.id
_entity.type
_entity.pdbx_description
1 polymer ?
#
loop_
_entity_poly.entity_id
_entity_poly.type
_entity_poly.pdbx_seq_one_letter_code
_entity_poly.pdbx_strand_id
1 'polypeptide(L)'
;MPISEYEPFCPNCKYGNPSFLLTQVQNNQHRDIQVGTRTKFERLLALALKNKGIAFQANPLIRLSACIKYTPDFLIRGRLIVEVDGGIHDRDFRKTPDRIRQRALEKLGYSVYRIRNEVVASSPEKVTEEVLQQYYEAFDAQVGQSRSLLSKARNIENMMSSRPEEGQVLSVAIRLKDYTDKWEYDKFCMYLSDMDRNFVRNPCHTERLVLLLLGLDLTTTYSGKVNFKNFLDIFMKGINIMSNLYGHRARIYLINSFSITAANFMKNLVFHGGPRIKPGIVVINNIESLVEHMSEFNNCFSNIGVRLEKDDVKSECRHKLEKLYSIDREKYLWLSNWVNT
;
A
#
# COMPACT_ATOMS: atom_id res chain seq x y z
N MET A 1 3.51 -20.88 33.98
CA MET A 1 2.08 -20.95 34.36
C MET A 1 1.40 -21.96 33.43
N PRO A 2 0.49 -22.80 33.93
CA PRO A 2 -0.10 -23.88 33.14
C PRO A 2 -1.10 -23.36 32.10
N ILE A 3 -1.15 -24.02 30.95
CA ILE A 3 -1.85 -23.65 29.70
C ILE A 3 -3.38 -23.87 29.78
N SER A 4 -3.99 -23.99 30.97
CA SER A 4 -5.36 -24.54 31.12
C SER A 4 -6.49 -23.54 31.39
N GLU A 5 -6.32 -22.23 31.23
CA GLU A 5 -7.39 -21.25 31.52
C GLU A 5 -7.55 -20.17 30.43
N TYR A 6 -7.81 -20.60 29.19
CA TYR A 6 -8.39 -19.72 28.18
C TYR A 6 -9.75 -20.27 27.73
N GLU A 7 -10.77 -19.41 27.79
CA GLU A 7 -12.19 -19.73 27.66
C GLU A 7 -12.53 -20.69 26.50
N PRO A 8 -13.40 -21.68 26.73
CA PRO A 8 -13.86 -22.59 25.70
C PRO A 8 -14.72 -21.86 24.66
N PHE A 9 -14.41 -22.11 23.38
CA PHE A 9 -15.14 -21.64 22.22
C PHE A 9 -16.65 -21.93 22.32
N CYS A 10 -17.47 -20.91 22.03
CA CYS A 10 -18.90 -21.06 21.79
C CYS A 10 -19.12 -21.84 20.47
N PRO A 11 -19.68 -23.07 20.49
CA PRO A 11 -19.83 -23.89 19.30
C PRO A 11 -20.86 -23.38 18.28
N ASN A 12 -21.61 -22.33 18.62
CA ASN A 12 -22.77 -21.84 17.86
C ASN A 12 -22.67 -20.37 17.39
N CYS A 13 -21.49 -19.76 17.41
CA CYS A 13 -21.29 -18.47 16.75
C CYS A 13 -21.34 -18.66 15.23
N LYS A 14 -22.42 -18.15 14.61
CA LYS A 14 -22.75 -18.17 13.17
C LYS A 14 -21.73 -17.46 12.25
N TYR A 15 -20.46 -17.84 12.29
CA TYR A 15 -19.52 -17.61 11.18
C TYR A 15 -19.41 -18.91 10.40
N GLY A 16 -20.48 -19.21 9.66
CA GLY A 16 -20.49 -20.32 8.71
C GLY A 16 -19.36 -20.13 7.71
N ASN A 17 -18.52 -21.15 7.57
CA ASN A 17 -17.65 -21.34 6.42
C ASN A 17 -18.52 -21.23 5.14
N PRO A 18 -18.29 -20.26 4.23
CA PRO A 18 -18.83 -20.38 2.90
C PRO A 18 -18.02 -21.46 2.18
N SER A 19 -18.56 -22.67 2.18
CA SER A 19 -18.12 -23.77 1.35
C SER A 19 -18.09 -23.36 -0.13
N PHE A 20 -16.96 -23.69 -0.77
CA PHE A 20 -16.78 -24.01 -2.18
C PHE A 20 -18.04 -24.01 -3.07
N LEU A 21 -18.00 -23.21 -4.15
CA LEU A 21 -18.53 -23.61 -5.45
C LEU A 21 -17.54 -23.22 -6.55
N LEU A 22 -17.00 -24.25 -7.19
CA LEU A 22 -16.37 -24.20 -8.51
C LEU A 22 -17.47 -24.01 -9.57
N THR A 23 -17.27 -23.11 -10.51
CA THR A 23 -17.87 -23.23 -11.86
C THR A 23 -16.83 -22.82 -12.90
N GLN A 24 -16.60 -23.74 -13.84
CA GLN A 24 -15.79 -23.55 -15.03
C GLN A 24 -16.53 -22.67 -16.07
N VAL A 25 -15.77 -21.72 -16.62
CA VAL A 25 -15.77 -21.20 -18.01
C VAL A 25 -17.09 -20.73 -18.64
N GLN A 26 -17.16 -19.45 -19.04
CA GLN A 26 -17.27 -19.01 -20.46
C GLN A 26 -17.14 -17.48 -20.61
N ASN A 27 -16.24 -17.08 -21.52
CA ASN A 27 -16.01 -15.80 -22.22
C ASN A 27 -16.89 -14.58 -21.87
N ASN A 28 -16.26 -13.47 -21.44
CA ASN A 28 -16.02 -12.28 -22.28
C ASN A 28 -15.33 -11.15 -21.50
N GLN A 29 -14.67 -10.27 -22.27
CA GLN A 29 -13.72 -9.23 -21.88
C GLN A 29 -14.19 -8.26 -20.77
N HIS A 30 -13.84 -8.55 -19.52
CA HIS A 30 -13.54 -7.55 -18.49
C HIS A 30 -12.43 -8.14 -17.60
N ARG A 31 -11.40 -7.36 -17.27
CA ARG A 31 -10.30 -7.82 -16.39
C ARG A 31 -10.81 -7.93 -14.96
N ASP A 32 -11.58 -8.98 -14.70
CA ASP A 32 -11.91 -9.44 -13.36
C ASP A 32 -10.63 -9.91 -12.67
N ILE A 33 -10.49 -9.54 -11.41
CA ILE A 33 -9.42 -10.02 -10.53
C ILE A 33 -9.60 -11.54 -10.44
N GLN A 34 -8.80 -12.30 -11.21
CA GLN A 34 -8.70 -13.74 -11.05
C GLN A 34 -8.26 -14.01 -9.61
N VAL A 35 -9.20 -14.42 -8.76
CA VAL A 35 -8.88 -15.04 -7.47
C VAL A 35 -8.14 -16.32 -7.82
N GLY A 36 -6.81 -16.29 -7.70
CA GLY A 36 -5.96 -17.40 -8.08
C GLY A 36 -6.41 -18.69 -7.40
N THR A 37 -6.47 -19.77 -8.17
CA THR A 37 -6.64 -21.11 -7.60
C THR A 37 -5.45 -21.38 -6.68
N ARG A 38 -5.70 -21.68 -5.40
CA ARG A 38 -4.65 -21.88 -4.40
C ARG A 38 -3.57 -22.83 -4.89
N THR A 39 -2.31 -22.49 -4.62
CA THR A 39 -1.18 -23.38 -4.92
C THR A 39 -1.25 -24.67 -4.12
N LYS A 40 -0.46 -25.68 -4.52
CA LYS A 40 -0.35 -26.95 -3.78
C LYS A 40 -0.01 -26.71 -2.30
N PHE A 41 0.92 -25.80 -2.01
CA PHE A 41 1.43 -25.55 -0.66
C PHE A 41 0.40 -24.79 0.18
N GLU A 42 -0.29 -23.80 -0.38
CA GLU A 42 -1.44 -23.16 0.28
C GLU A 42 -2.53 -24.18 0.65
N ARG A 43 -2.84 -25.15 -0.22
CA ARG A 43 -3.83 -26.20 0.10
C ARG A 43 -3.36 -27.10 1.25
N LEU A 44 -2.09 -27.47 1.27
CA LEU A 44 -1.51 -28.27 2.35
C LEU A 44 -1.59 -27.52 3.69
N LEU A 45 -1.17 -26.26 3.71
CA LEU A 45 -1.26 -25.43 4.93
C LEU A 45 -2.71 -25.24 5.37
N ALA A 46 -3.63 -24.98 4.45
CA ALA A 46 -5.05 -24.83 4.77
C ALA A 46 -5.65 -26.10 5.42
N LEU A 47 -5.25 -27.28 4.94
CA LEU A 47 -5.68 -28.56 5.53
C LEU A 47 -5.09 -28.73 6.93
N ALA A 48 -3.79 -28.45 7.11
CA ALA A 48 -3.13 -28.55 8.41
C ALA A 48 -3.76 -27.60 9.45
N LEU A 49 -4.00 -26.34 9.08
CA LEU A 49 -4.69 -25.35 9.93
C LEU A 49 -6.08 -25.83 10.33
N LYS A 50 -6.85 -26.40 9.38
CA LYS A 50 -8.18 -26.95 9.63
C LYS A 50 -8.13 -28.13 10.61
N ASN A 51 -7.18 -29.05 10.44
CA ASN A 51 -7.02 -30.22 11.31
C ASN A 51 -6.65 -29.81 12.75
N LYS A 52 -5.94 -28.70 12.93
CA LYS A 52 -5.60 -28.12 14.25
C LYS A 52 -6.70 -27.19 14.80
N GLY A 53 -7.83 -27.04 14.11
CA GLY A 53 -8.94 -26.18 14.55
C GLY A 53 -8.62 -24.68 14.53
N ILE A 54 -7.64 -24.25 13.73
CA ILE A 54 -7.23 -22.84 13.63
C ILE A 54 -8.14 -22.12 12.63
N ALA A 55 -8.86 -21.10 13.10
CA ALA A 55 -9.74 -20.30 12.25
C ALA A 55 -8.93 -19.36 11.32
N PHE A 56 -9.21 -19.43 10.02
CA PHE A 56 -8.60 -18.58 9.01
C PHE A 56 -9.60 -18.17 7.92
N GLN A 57 -9.32 -17.04 7.27
CA GLN A 57 -9.88 -16.69 5.98
C GLN A 57 -8.79 -16.83 4.93
N ALA A 58 -9.07 -17.54 3.84
CA ALA A 58 -8.12 -17.67 2.74
C ALA A 58 -8.43 -16.69 1.61
N ASN A 59 -7.41 -16.16 0.98
CA ASN A 59 -7.48 -15.11 -0.04
C ASN A 59 -8.42 -13.95 0.33
N PRO A 60 -8.37 -13.40 1.57
CA PRO A 60 -9.18 -12.24 1.94
C PRO A 60 -8.79 -11.02 1.10
N LEU A 61 -9.77 -10.22 0.72
CA LEU A 61 -9.48 -8.92 0.11
C LEU A 61 -9.14 -7.90 1.21
N ILE A 62 -7.90 -7.42 1.24
CA ILE A 62 -7.43 -6.36 2.14
C ILE A 62 -7.16 -5.09 1.33
N ARG A 63 -7.64 -3.95 1.83
CA ARG A 63 -7.34 -2.64 1.22
C ARG A 63 -6.06 -2.07 1.84
N LEU A 64 -5.03 -1.87 1.03
CA LEU A 64 -3.80 -1.18 1.42
C LEU A 64 -4.01 0.33 1.44
N SER A 65 -4.78 0.83 0.48
CA SER A 65 -5.24 2.23 0.39
C SER A 65 -6.71 2.28 -0.02
N ALA A 66 -7.26 3.48 -0.22
CA ALA A 66 -8.63 3.61 -0.69
C ALA A 66 -8.82 3.01 -2.09
N CYS A 67 -7.78 3.11 -2.93
CA CYS A 67 -7.79 2.59 -4.30
C CYS A 67 -7.04 1.27 -4.50
N ILE A 68 -6.14 0.89 -3.59
CA ILE A 68 -5.25 -0.27 -3.75
C ILE A 68 -5.75 -1.43 -2.90
N LYS A 69 -6.00 -2.56 -3.56
CA LYS A 69 -6.40 -3.83 -2.96
C LYS A 69 -5.25 -4.83 -3.02
N TYR A 70 -5.21 -5.72 -2.05
CA TYR A 70 -4.25 -6.80 -1.91
C TYR A 70 -4.97 -8.04 -1.39
N THR A 71 -4.49 -9.21 -1.82
CA THR A 71 -5.05 -10.49 -1.42
C THR A 71 -3.91 -11.36 -0.90
N PRO A 72 -3.66 -11.41 0.42
CA PRO A 72 -2.73 -12.38 0.98
C PRO A 72 -3.32 -13.79 0.92
N ASP A 73 -2.49 -14.81 1.11
CA ASP A 73 -2.95 -16.21 1.06
C ASP A 73 -3.89 -16.55 2.22
N PHE A 74 -3.54 -16.11 3.44
CA PHE A 74 -4.34 -16.35 4.65
C PHE A 74 -4.39 -15.15 5.59
N LEU A 75 -5.52 -15.02 6.29
CA LEU A 75 -5.71 -14.17 7.46
C LEU A 75 -6.19 -15.03 8.62
N ILE A 76 -5.31 -15.22 9.59
CA ILE A 76 -5.56 -16.00 10.80
C ILE A 76 -6.20 -15.08 11.84
N ARG A 77 -7.39 -15.48 12.31
CA ARG A 77 -8.16 -14.79 13.37
C ARG A 77 -8.30 -13.27 13.19
N GLY A 78 -8.32 -12.80 11.94
CA GLY A 78 -8.51 -11.39 11.60
C GLY A 78 -7.32 -10.46 11.86
N ARG A 79 -6.15 -10.97 12.27
CA ARG A 79 -4.99 -10.13 12.66
C ARG A 79 -3.64 -10.54 12.07
N LEU A 80 -3.38 -11.84 11.94
CA LEU A 80 -2.13 -12.33 11.39
C LEU A 80 -2.32 -12.70 9.91
N ILE A 81 -1.63 -12.01 9.04
CA ILE A 81 -1.51 -12.34 7.63
C ILE A 81 -0.40 -13.39 7.48
N VAL A 82 -0.71 -14.46 6.76
CA VAL A 82 0.27 -15.49 6.40
C VAL A 82 0.38 -15.57 4.89
N GLU A 83 1.61 -15.48 4.37
CA GLU A 83 1.92 -15.64 2.95
C GLU A 83 2.84 -16.85 2.73
N VAL A 84 2.52 -17.64 1.73
CA VAL A 84 3.23 -18.85 1.34
C VAL A 84 4.08 -18.51 0.11
N ASP A 85 5.29 -18.06 0.39
CA ASP A 85 6.21 -17.56 -0.62
C ASP A 85 6.90 -18.73 -1.36
N GLY A 86 6.72 -18.79 -2.68
CA GLY A 86 7.52 -19.63 -3.56
C GLY A 86 8.76 -18.93 -4.12
N GLY A 87 9.63 -19.68 -4.82
CA GLY A 87 10.88 -19.14 -5.40
C GLY A 87 10.75 -17.98 -6.40
N ILE A 88 9.53 -17.59 -6.79
CA ILE A 88 9.27 -16.37 -7.58
C ILE A 88 9.46 -15.10 -6.71
N HIS A 89 9.27 -15.20 -5.39
CA HIS A 89 9.45 -14.09 -4.43
C HIS A 89 10.93 -13.77 -4.16
N ASP A 90 11.83 -14.71 -4.43
CA ASP A 90 13.28 -14.49 -4.31
C ASP A 90 13.85 -13.58 -5.41
N ARG A 91 13.05 -13.27 -6.45
CA ARG A 91 13.47 -12.38 -7.53
C ARG A 91 13.49 -10.93 -7.05
N ASP A 92 14.60 -10.23 -7.28
CA ASP A 92 14.83 -8.89 -6.73
C ASP A 92 13.76 -7.86 -7.09
N PHE A 93 13.12 -7.99 -8.26
CA PHE A 93 12.03 -7.09 -8.66
C PHE A 93 10.74 -7.26 -7.84
N ARG A 94 10.56 -8.36 -7.09
CA ARG A 94 9.39 -8.59 -6.22
C ARG A 94 9.62 -8.22 -4.76
N LYS A 95 10.88 -8.26 -4.29
CA LYS A 95 11.26 -7.90 -2.91
C LYS A 95 10.84 -6.49 -2.51
N THR A 96 11.06 -5.51 -3.39
CA THR A 96 10.66 -4.11 -3.18
C THR A 96 9.13 -3.95 -3.02
N PRO A 97 8.30 -4.41 -3.98
CA PRO A 97 6.85 -4.39 -3.81
C PRO A 97 6.35 -5.16 -2.58
N ASP A 98 6.95 -6.31 -2.25
CA ASP A 98 6.56 -7.13 -1.09
C ASP A 98 6.83 -6.39 0.23
N ARG A 99 8.01 -5.79 0.39
CA ARG A 99 8.37 -4.99 1.59
C ARG A 99 7.47 -3.77 1.77
N ILE A 100 7.21 -3.04 0.69
CA ILE A 100 6.31 -1.87 0.71
C ILE A 100 4.90 -2.31 1.11
N ARG A 101 4.41 -3.44 0.57
CA ARG A 101 3.09 -4.00 0.93
C ARG A 101 3.04 -4.43 2.40
N GLN A 102 4.09 -5.11 2.89
CA GLN A 102 4.18 -5.52 4.28
C GLN A 102 4.07 -4.31 5.23
N ARG A 103 4.83 -3.23 4.99
CA ARG A 103 4.73 -1.99 5.78
C ARG A 103 3.33 -1.38 5.76
N ALA A 104 2.66 -1.42 4.60
CA ALA A 104 1.31 -0.91 4.47
C ALA A 104 0.30 -1.74 5.29
N LEU A 105 0.46 -3.07 5.34
CA LEU A 105 -0.35 -3.97 6.15
C LEU A 105 -0.08 -3.78 7.65
N GLU A 106 1.18 -3.66 8.05
CA GLU A 106 1.58 -3.42 9.44
C GLU A 106 1.00 -2.10 9.98
N LYS A 107 1.02 -1.03 9.18
CA LYS A 107 0.35 0.25 9.53
C LYS A 107 -1.15 0.12 9.70
N LEU A 108 -1.79 -0.85 9.05
CA LEU A 108 -3.22 -1.15 9.21
C LEU A 108 -3.51 -2.00 10.46
N GLY A 109 -2.47 -2.40 11.20
CA GLY A 109 -2.56 -3.19 12.42
C GLY A 109 -2.41 -4.70 12.23
N TYR A 110 -2.08 -5.16 11.02
CA TYR A 110 -1.84 -6.58 10.77
C TYR A 110 -0.40 -6.95 11.13
N SER A 111 -0.19 -8.17 11.62
CA SER A 111 1.14 -8.80 11.59
C SER A 111 1.27 -9.61 10.31
N VAL A 112 2.46 -9.67 9.72
CA VAL A 112 2.72 -10.41 8.47
C VAL A 112 3.77 -11.47 8.73
N TYR A 113 3.45 -12.73 8.42
CA TYR A 113 4.36 -13.86 8.54
C TYR A 113 4.48 -14.56 7.18
N ARG A 114 5.71 -14.63 6.66
CA ARG A 114 6.02 -15.23 5.35
C ARG A 114 6.69 -16.59 5.55
N ILE A 115 6.17 -17.60 4.86
CA ILE A 115 6.60 -19.00 4.99
C ILE A 115 7.00 -19.50 3.62
N ARG A 116 8.19 -20.09 3.50
CA ARG A 116 8.62 -20.66 2.22
C ARG A 116 7.88 -21.96 1.89
N ASN A 117 7.60 -22.18 0.61
CA ASN A 117 6.99 -23.41 0.08
C ASN A 117 7.65 -24.68 0.60
N GLU A 118 8.97 -24.71 0.68
CA GLU A 118 9.74 -25.89 1.07
C GLU A 118 9.50 -26.26 2.55
N VAL A 119 9.25 -25.26 3.40
CA VAL A 119 8.94 -25.46 4.82
C VAL A 119 7.53 -26.04 4.97
N VAL A 120 6.56 -25.49 4.22
CA VAL A 120 5.19 -26.04 4.18
C VAL A 120 5.19 -27.48 3.67
N ALA A 121 6.01 -27.80 2.67
CA ALA A 121 6.07 -29.15 2.09
C ALA A 121 6.65 -30.19 3.05
N SER A 122 7.67 -29.81 3.82
CA SER A 122 8.44 -30.72 4.66
C SER A 122 7.80 -30.98 6.01
N SER A 123 7.10 -30.00 6.61
CA SER A 123 6.51 -30.15 7.94
C SER A 123 5.28 -29.25 8.15
N PRO A 124 4.14 -29.53 7.49
CA PRO A 124 2.91 -28.76 7.64
C PRO A 124 2.46 -28.58 9.10
N GLU A 125 2.60 -29.62 9.93
CA GLU A 125 2.19 -29.60 11.34
C GLU A 125 3.04 -28.62 12.15
N LYS A 126 4.36 -28.65 11.96
CA LYS A 126 5.27 -27.70 12.61
C LYS A 126 4.95 -26.25 12.21
N VAL A 127 4.64 -26.03 10.93
CA VAL A 127 4.23 -24.73 10.43
C VAL A 127 2.96 -24.22 11.13
N THR A 128 1.98 -25.09 11.41
CA THR A 128 0.79 -24.66 12.15
C THR A 128 1.08 -24.22 13.58
N GLU A 129 2.08 -24.83 14.22
CA GLU A 129 2.53 -24.44 15.56
C GLU A 129 3.27 -23.10 15.52
N GLU A 130 4.13 -22.89 14.53
CA GLU A 130 4.79 -21.60 14.29
C GLU A 130 3.77 -20.49 14.00
N VAL A 131 2.73 -20.76 13.19
CA VAL A 131 1.65 -19.79 12.92
C VAL A 131 0.89 -19.42 14.21
N LEU A 132 0.61 -20.38 15.09
CA LEU A 132 -0.02 -20.10 16.38
C LEU A 132 0.88 -19.26 17.28
N GLN A 133 2.17 -19.61 17.36
CA GLN A 133 3.15 -18.87 18.14
C GLN A 133 3.23 -17.41 17.66
N GLN A 134 3.37 -17.20 16.35
CA GLN A 134 3.38 -15.86 15.75
C GLN A 134 2.09 -15.09 16.02
N TYR A 135 0.93 -15.78 16.03
CA TYR A 135 -0.33 -15.15 16.38
C TYR A 135 -0.35 -14.66 17.83
N TYR A 136 0.12 -15.47 18.80
CA TYR A 136 0.14 -15.07 20.21
C TYR A 136 1.14 -13.94 20.47
N GLU A 137 2.33 -14.01 19.89
CA GLU A 137 3.32 -12.92 19.96
C GLU A 137 2.75 -11.61 19.40
N ALA A 138 2.07 -11.66 18.25
CA ALA A 138 1.40 -10.51 17.66
C ALA A 138 0.24 -10.01 18.53
N PHE A 139 -0.51 -10.91 19.16
CA PHE A 139 -1.65 -10.57 20.00
C PHE A 139 -1.20 -9.90 21.29
N ASP A 140 -0.23 -10.48 22.00
CA ASP A 140 0.29 -9.99 23.28
C ASP A 140 0.97 -8.62 23.12
N ALA A 141 1.67 -8.38 22.02
CA ALA A 141 2.24 -7.07 21.69
C ALA A 141 1.18 -5.97 21.50
N GLN A 142 -0.06 -6.34 21.14
CA GLN A 142 -1.14 -5.39 20.81
C GLN A 142 -2.19 -5.23 21.92
N VAL A 143 -2.25 -6.14 22.91
CA VAL A 143 -3.17 -6.04 24.07
C VAL A 143 -2.90 -4.78 24.91
N GLY A 144 -1.71 -4.18 24.79
CA GLY A 144 -1.38 -2.87 25.38
C GLY A 144 -1.92 -1.62 24.67
N GLN A 145 -2.49 -1.70 23.44
CA GLN A 145 -2.74 -0.49 22.63
C GLN A 145 -4.12 -0.27 21.99
N SER A 146 -5.03 -1.24 21.80
CA SER A 146 -6.40 -0.84 21.40
C SER A 146 -7.47 -1.93 21.35
N ARG A 147 -8.58 -1.68 22.07
CA ARG A 147 -9.90 -2.31 21.84
C ARG A 147 -10.84 -1.45 20.98
N SER A 148 -10.45 -0.26 20.50
CA SER A 148 -11.40 0.72 19.90
C SER A 148 -11.37 0.88 18.37
N LEU A 149 -10.38 0.33 17.65
CA LEU A 149 -10.20 0.60 16.20
C LEU A 149 -11.04 -0.30 15.26
N LEU A 150 -11.49 -1.48 15.71
CA LEU A 150 -12.11 -2.48 14.83
C LEU A 150 -13.61 -2.24 14.55
N SER A 151 -14.35 -1.55 15.43
CA SER A 151 -15.80 -1.38 15.28
C SER A 151 -16.20 -0.27 14.30
N LYS A 152 -15.34 0.72 14.05
CA LYS A 152 -15.59 1.81 13.07
C LYS A 152 -15.20 1.47 11.62
N ALA A 153 -14.47 0.38 11.40
CA ALA A 153 -14.00 -0.04 10.07
C ALA A 153 -15.12 -0.47 9.10
N ARG A 154 -16.25 -0.97 9.64
CA ARG A 154 -17.39 -1.49 8.85
C ARG A 154 -18.11 -0.42 8.00
N ASN A 155 -18.08 0.85 8.38
CA ASN A 155 -18.78 1.90 7.63
C ASN A 155 -18.03 2.35 6.35
N ILE A 156 -16.70 2.21 6.32
CA ILE A 156 -15.88 2.62 5.16
C ILE A 156 -16.01 1.60 4.01
N GLU A 157 -16.11 0.32 4.32
CA GLU A 157 -16.11 -0.76 3.33
C GLU A 157 -17.34 -0.71 2.40
N ASN A 158 -18.48 -0.20 2.89
CA ASN A 158 -19.72 -0.07 2.13
C ASN A 158 -19.78 1.20 1.23
N MET A 159 -18.94 2.22 1.46
CA MET A 159 -18.97 3.48 0.70
C MET A 159 -18.04 3.50 -0.54
N MET A 160 -17.29 2.42 -0.78
CA MET A 160 -16.15 2.44 -1.72
C MET A 160 -16.48 1.77 -3.06
N SER A 161 -17.13 2.52 -3.96
CA SER A 161 -17.37 2.17 -5.37
C SER A 161 -16.10 2.32 -6.25
N SER A 162 -16.26 1.98 -7.53
CA SER A 162 -15.26 1.93 -8.61
C SER A 162 -14.24 3.09 -8.64
N ARG A 163 -13.03 2.76 -9.10
CA ARG A 163 -11.93 3.72 -9.32
C ARG A 163 -12.39 4.81 -10.31
N PRO A 164 -12.13 6.11 -10.06
CA PRO A 164 -12.51 7.16 -11.00
C PRO A 164 -11.67 7.07 -12.27
N GLU A 165 -12.24 7.56 -13.37
CA GLU A 165 -11.52 7.76 -14.61
C GLU A 165 -10.39 8.79 -14.40
N GLU A 166 -9.21 8.53 -14.97
CA GLU A 166 -8.04 9.39 -14.75
C GLU A 166 -8.24 10.82 -15.27
N GLY A 167 -8.93 10.96 -16.42
CA GLY A 167 -9.24 12.26 -17.02
C GLY A 167 -10.13 13.13 -16.13
N GLN A 168 -11.12 12.52 -15.48
CA GLN A 168 -12.01 13.20 -14.54
C GLN A 168 -11.23 13.76 -13.33
N VAL A 169 -10.40 12.93 -12.68
CA VAL A 169 -9.58 13.37 -11.54
C VAL A 169 -8.65 14.52 -11.92
N LEU A 170 -8.00 14.42 -13.08
CA LEU A 170 -7.11 15.47 -13.57
C LEU A 170 -7.87 16.78 -13.84
N SER A 171 -9.05 16.71 -14.46
CA SER A 171 -9.87 17.90 -14.74
C SER A 171 -10.27 18.64 -13.47
N VAL A 172 -10.69 17.92 -12.43
CA VAL A 172 -11.06 18.48 -11.13
C VAL A 172 -9.84 19.09 -10.44
N ALA A 173 -8.69 18.40 -10.46
CA ALA A 173 -7.47 18.91 -9.87
C ALA A 173 -6.98 20.20 -10.55
N ILE A 174 -7.06 20.29 -11.88
CA ILE A 174 -6.69 21.49 -12.62
C ILE A 174 -7.57 22.67 -12.24
N ARG A 175 -8.89 22.45 -12.06
CA ARG A 175 -9.79 23.50 -11.57
C ARG A 175 -9.49 23.91 -10.14
N LEU A 176 -9.20 22.94 -9.27
CA LEU A 176 -8.93 23.20 -7.86
C LEU A 176 -7.59 23.87 -7.60
N LYS A 177 -6.57 23.65 -8.44
CA LYS A 177 -5.19 24.10 -8.16
C LYS A 177 -5.10 25.61 -7.90
N ASP A 178 -5.96 26.40 -8.54
CA ASP A 178 -5.95 27.87 -8.52
C ASP A 178 -6.57 28.45 -7.23
N TYR A 179 -7.27 27.62 -6.43
CA TYR A 179 -7.81 28.04 -5.14
C TYR A 179 -6.72 27.94 -4.06
N THR A 180 -6.40 29.05 -3.41
CA THR A 180 -5.34 29.13 -2.39
C THR A 180 -5.73 28.42 -1.09
N ASP A 181 -7.01 28.47 -0.74
CA ASP A 181 -7.62 27.86 0.46
C ASP A 181 -8.10 26.42 0.21
N LYS A 182 -7.78 25.81 -0.94
CA LYS A 182 -8.22 24.46 -1.32
C LYS A 182 -7.86 23.36 -0.31
N TRP A 183 -6.82 23.58 0.50
CA TRP A 183 -6.39 22.60 1.49
C TRP A 183 -7.08 22.76 2.85
N GLU A 184 -7.94 23.75 3.01
CA GLU A 184 -8.81 23.89 4.17
C GLU A 184 -10.01 22.95 4.01
N TYR A 185 -10.34 22.22 5.07
CA TYR A 185 -11.35 21.14 5.00
C TYR A 185 -12.71 21.61 4.47
N ASP A 186 -13.25 22.71 5.02
CA ASP A 186 -14.57 23.21 4.63
C ASP A 186 -14.59 23.70 3.19
N LYS A 187 -13.52 24.39 2.76
CA LYS A 187 -13.35 24.90 1.40
C LYS A 187 -13.19 23.77 0.39
N PHE A 188 -12.35 22.77 0.71
CA PHE A 188 -12.18 21.58 -0.11
C PHE A 188 -13.51 20.87 -0.36
N CYS A 189 -14.30 20.66 0.70
CA CYS A 189 -15.61 20.01 0.61
C CYS A 189 -16.61 20.84 -0.19
N MET A 190 -16.63 22.16 0.02
CA MET A 190 -17.50 23.10 -0.69
C MET A 190 -17.20 23.09 -2.19
N TYR A 191 -15.94 23.29 -2.58
CA TYR A 191 -15.53 23.30 -3.98
C TYR A 191 -15.83 21.97 -4.67
N LEU A 192 -15.54 20.84 -4.03
CA LEU A 192 -15.85 19.54 -4.61
C LEU A 192 -17.33 19.24 -4.69
N SER A 193 -18.13 19.71 -3.74
CA SER A 193 -19.58 19.51 -3.79
C SER A 193 -20.25 20.26 -4.94
N ASP A 194 -19.65 21.38 -5.35
CA ASP A 194 -20.04 22.16 -6.53
C ASP A 194 -19.54 21.52 -7.83
N MET A 195 -18.30 21.02 -7.85
CA MET A 195 -17.70 20.41 -9.04
C MET A 195 -18.23 18.99 -9.32
N ASP A 196 -18.10 18.09 -8.36
CA ASP A 196 -18.54 16.69 -8.42
C ASP A 196 -18.56 16.06 -7.01
N ARG A 197 -19.76 15.82 -6.49
CA ARG A 197 -19.99 15.26 -5.14
C ARG A 197 -19.37 13.88 -4.92
N ASN A 198 -19.01 13.14 -5.97
CA ASN A 198 -18.36 11.83 -5.83
C ASN A 198 -16.97 11.95 -5.16
N PHE A 199 -16.26 13.07 -5.34
CA PHE A 199 -14.97 13.31 -4.70
C PHE A 199 -15.04 13.57 -3.19
N VAL A 200 -16.24 13.79 -2.65
CA VAL A 200 -16.49 13.90 -1.20
C VAL A 200 -17.10 12.60 -0.62
N ARG A 201 -17.75 11.80 -1.47
CA ARG A 201 -18.45 10.57 -1.06
C ARG A 201 -17.59 9.32 -1.19
N ASN A 202 -16.68 9.29 -2.17
CA ASN A 202 -15.84 8.13 -2.44
C ASN A 202 -14.38 8.41 -2.04
N PRO A 203 -13.85 7.72 -1.02
CA PRO A 203 -12.48 7.94 -0.54
C PRO A 203 -11.40 7.61 -1.58
N CYS A 204 -11.65 6.72 -2.54
CA CYS A 204 -10.68 6.49 -3.64
C CYS A 204 -10.63 7.70 -4.59
N HIS A 205 -11.76 8.36 -4.84
CA HIS A 205 -11.79 9.57 -5.66
C HIS A 205 -11.02 10.69 -4.97
N THR A 206 -11.27 10.90 -3.67
CA THR A 206 -10.55 11.87 -2.85
C THR A 206 -9.06 11.57 -2.76
N GLU A 207 -8.67 10.31 -2.48
CA GLU A 207 -7.26 9.89 -2.37
C GLU A 207 -6.49 10.22 -3.66
N ARG A 208 -7.05 9.89 -4.83
CA ARG A 208 -6.41 10.18 -6.11
C ARG A 208 -6.29 11.68 -6.38
N LEU A 209 -7.34 12.44 -6.08
CA LEU A 209 -7.35 13.89 -6.25
C LEU A 209 -6.29 14.55 -5.35
N VAL A 210 -6.24 14.18 -4.07
CA VAL A 210 -5.27 14.72 -3.11
C VAL A 210 -3.84 14.46 -3.58
N LEU A 211 -3.54 13.25 -4.03
CA LEU A 211 -2.19 12.92 -4.54
C LEU A 211 -1.84 13.69 -5.83
N LEU A 212 -2.84 13.97 -6.68
CA LEU A 212 -2.62 14.73 -7.91
C LEU A 212 -2.41 16.22 -7.61
N LEU A 213 -3.21 16.82 -6.73
CA LEU A 213 -3.04 18.19 -6.24
C LEU A 213 -1.69 18.37 -5.55
N LEU A 214 -1.29 17.40 -4.73
CA LEU A 214 0.01 17.38 -4.07
C LEU A 214 1.15 17.47 -5.09
N GLY A 215 1.08 16.72 -6.20
CA GLY A 215 2.06 16.81 -7.28
C GLY A 215 2.03 18.14 -8.04
N LEU A 216 0.87 18.76 -8.23
CA LEU A 216 0.73 20.08 -8.86
C LEU A 216 1.29 21.21 -7.97
N ASP A 217 1.13 21.09 -6.66
CA ASP A 217 1.62 22.06 -5.68
C ASP A 217 3.09 21.82 -5.29
N LEU A 218 3.80 20.89 -5.95
CA LEU A 218 5.23 20.68 -5.72
C LEU A 218 6.01 21.94 -6.11
N THR A 219 6.85 22.42 -5.19
CA THR A 219 7.67 23.63 -5.36
C THR A 219 9.14 23.33 -5.15
N THR A 220 10.00 24.28 -5.52
CA THR A 220 11.42 24.25 -5.23
C THR A 220 11.80 25.19 -4.09
N THR A 221 12.96 24.93 -3.49
CA THR A 221 13.69 25.88 -2.65
C THR A 221 14.40 26.92 -3.53
N TYR A 222 14.95 27.97 -2.93
CA TYR A 222 15.81 28.95 -3.62
C TYR A 222 17.04 28.31 -4.28
N SER A 223 17.51 27.17 -3.78
CA SER A 223 18.62 26.40 -4.36
C SER A 223 18.22 25.52 -5.54
N GLY A 224 16.95 25.56 -5.98
CA GLY A 224 16.46 24.76 -7.11
C GLY A 224 16.21 23.28 -6.79
N LYS A 225 16.18 22.90 -5.51
CA LYS A 225 15.85 21.54 -5.04
C LYS A 225 14.38 21.41 -4.71
N VAL A 226 13.84 20.20 -4.65
CA VAL A 226 12.46 19.98 -4.22
C VAL A 226 12.27 20.46 -2.78
N ASN A 227 11.25 21.27 -2.52
CA ASN A 227 10.93 21.71 -1.17
C ASN A 227 10.11 20.65 -0.42
N PHE A 228 10.79 19.61 0.09
CA PHE A 228 10.14 18.50 0.80
C PHE A 228 9.44 18.90 2.10
N LYS A 229 9.86 19.99 2.75
CA LYS A 229 9.19 20.52 3.94
C LYS A 229 7.80 21.07 3.59
N ASN A 230 7.72 21.97 2.61
CA ASN A 230 6.44 22.46 2.11
C ASN A 230 5.58 21.32 1.55
N PHE A 231 6.20 20.34 0.88
CA PHE A 231 5.51 19.17 0.38
C PHE A 231 4.86 18.33 1.49
N LEU A 232 5.57 18.11 2.60
CA LEU A 232 5.04 17.45 3.79
C LEU A 232 3.89 18.25 4.41
N ASP A 233 4.05 19.58 4.56
CA ASP A 233 3.02 20.43 5.15
C ASP A 233 1.70 20.34 4.37
N ILE A 234 1.78 20.35 3.04
CA ILE A 234 0.61 20.16 2.17
C ILE A 234 0.05 18.74 2.30
N PHE A 235 0.92 17.72 2.32
CA PHE A 235 0.48 16.34 2.49
C PHE A 235 -0.25 16.12 3.82
N MET A 236 0.19 16.76 4.90
CA MET A 236 -0.48 16.71 6.21
C MET A 236 -1.88 17.34 6.16
N LYS A 237 -2.08 18.41 5.38
CA LYS A 237 -3.44 18.94 5.12
C LYS A 237 -4.30 17.92 4.38
N GLY A 238 -3.75 17.23 3.38
CA GLY A 238 -4.42 16.12 2.70
C GLY A 238 -4.79 14.95 3.63
N ILE A 239 -3.91 14.59 4.56
CA ILE A 239 -4.18 13.58 5.61
C ILE A 239 -5.34 14.03 6.49
N ASN A 240 -5.38 15.31 6.89
CA ASN A 240 -6.47 15.86 7.70
C ASN A 240 -7.80 15.82 6.95
N ILE A 241 -7.82 16.19 5.66
CA ILE A 241 -9.01 16.08 4.81
C ILE A 241 -9.53 14.63 4.76
N MET A 242 -8.65 13.67 4.45
CA MET A 242 -9.03 12.25 4.40
C MET A 242 -9.54 11.73 5.75
N SER A 243 -8.89 12.14 6.85
CA SER A 243 -9.28 11.75 8.21
C SER A 243 -10.63 12.35 8.61
N ASN A 244 -10.92 13.59 8.24
CA ASN A 244 -12.18 14.25 8.58
C ASN A 244 -13.35 13.69 7.78
N LEU A 245 -13.16 13.41 6.49
CA LEU A 245 -14.21 12.85 5.63
C LEU A 245 -14.55 11.40 5.99
N TYR A 246 -13.55 10.57 6.28
CA TYR A 246 -13.70 9.12 6.27
C TYR A 246 -13.12 8.44 7.52
N GLY A 247 -12.65 9.20 8.49
CA GLY A 247 -12.10 8.69 9.74
C GLY A 247 -10.65 8.22 9.67
N HIS A 248 -10.16 7.73 10.81
CA HIS A 248 -8.75 7.40 11.02
C HIS A 248 -8.15 6.44 9.98
N ARG A 249 -8.91 5.42 9.53
CA ARG A 249 -8.41 4.44 8.56
C ARG A 249 -8.07 5.06 7.20
N ALA A 250 -8.83 6.06 6.76
CA ALA A 250 -8.59 6.74 5.48
C ALA A 250 -7.31 7.58 5.49
N ARG A 251 -6.93 8.08 6.67
CA ARG A 251 -5.63 8.72 6.87
C ARG A 251 -4.47 7.73 6.61
N ILE A 252 -4.60 6.49 7.11
CA ILE A 252 -3.60 5.43 6.92
C ILE A 252 -3.56 5.04 5.43
N TYR A 253 -4.72 4.96 4.77
CA TYR A 253 -4.81 4.69 3.35
C TYR A 253 -4.05 5.70 2.49
N LEU A 254 -4.21 7.00 2.75
CA LEU A 254 -3.47 8.02 2.00
C LEU A 254 -1.95 7.90 2.21
N ILE A 255 -1.52 7.68 3.46
CA ILE A 255 -0.10 7.45 3.81
C ILE A 255 0.44 6.21 3.07
N ASN A 256 -0.33 5.13 3.03
CA ASN A 256 0.06 3.90 2.33
C ASN A 256 0.15 4.13 0.82
N SER A 257 -0.83 4.81 0.21
CA SER A 257 -0.80 5.12 -1.23
C SER A 257 0.42 5.96 -1.60
N PHE A 258 0.75 6.97 -0.78
CA PHE A 258 1.96 7.77 -0.98
C PHE A 258 3.23 6.93 -0.81
N SER A 259 3.31 6.11 0.26
CA SER A 259 4.44 5.21 0.49
C SER A 259 4.66 4.22 -0.66
N ILE A 260 3.59 3.67 -1.22
CA ILE A 260 3.65 2.72 -2.34
C ILE A 260 4.22 3.36 -3.60
N THR A 261 3.97 4.67 -3.79
CA THR A 261 4.36 5.38 -5.01
C THR A 261 5.64 6.20 -4.87
N ALA A 262 6.23 6.28 -3.67
CA ALA A 262 7.35 7.16 -3.36
C ALA A 262 8.59 6.88 -4.23
N ALA A 263 8.97 5.62 -4.43
CA ALA A 263 10.13 5.26 -5.26
C ALA A 263 9.91 5.64 -6.73
N ASN A 264 8.69 5.43 -7.25
CA ASN A 264 8.30 5.85 -8.59
C ASN A 264 8.28 7.39 -8.72
N PHE A 265 7.89 8.12 -7.67
CA PHE A 265 8.00 9.58 -7.62
C PHE A 265 9.46 10.03 -7.70
N MET A 266 10.37 9.43 -6.92
CA MET A 266 11.80 9.75 -6.96
C MET A 266 12.41 9.45 -8.34
N LYS A 267 12.06 8.32 -8.94
CA LYS A 267 12.40 8.03 -10.34
C LYS A 267 11.92 9.14 -11.29
N ASN A 268 10.68 9.62 -11.15
CA ASN A 268 10.18 10.68 -12.03
C ASN A 268 10.93 12.00 -11.84
N LEU A 269 11.44 12.31 -10.63
CA LEU A 269 12.34 13.45 -10.44
C LEU A 269 13.62 13.29 -11.27
N VAL A 270 14.20 12.08 -11.35
CA VAL A 270 15.40 11.82 -12.14
C VAL A 270 15.17 11.95 -13.65
N PHE A 271 14.09 11.34 -14.17
CA PHE A 271 13.87 11.27 -15.62
C PHE A 271 13.09 12.45 -16.20
N HIS A 272 12.25 13.09 -15.40
CA HIS A 272 11.33 14.14 -15.85
C HIS A 272 11.51 15.45 -15.08
N GLY A 273 12.36 15.49 -14.05
CA GLY A 273 12.50 16.67 -13.21
C GLY A 273 11.28 16.98 -12.36
N GLY A 274 10.34 16.05 -12.21
CA GLY A 274 9.06 16.32 -11.55
C GLY A 274 8.05 15.19 -11.75
N PRO A 275 6.87 15.26 -11.10
CA PRO A 275 5.71 14.46 -11.46
C PRO A 275 5.37 14.62 -12.95
N ARG A 276 4.80 13.60 -13.59
CA ARG A 276 4.42 13.70 -15.02
C ARG A 276 3.44 14.83 -15.33
N ILE A 277 2.61 15.19 -14.36
CA ILE A 277 1.66 16.31 -14.45
C ILE A 277 2.32 17.68 -14.33
N LYS A 278 3.57 17.73 -13.86
CA LYS A 278 4.36 18.95 -13.65
C LYS A 278 5.86 18.61 -13.78
N PRO A 279 6.36 18.31 -14.99
CA PRO A 279 7.76 17.99 -15.22
C PRO A 279 8.64 19.25 -15.17
N GLY A 280 9.96 19.07 -15.10
CA GLY A 280 10.95 20.16 -15.22
C GLY A 280 11.09 21.07 -14.01
N ILE A 281 10.63 20.64 -12.83
CA ILE A 281 10.75 21.39 -11.57
C ILE A 281 12.20 21.40 -11.06
N VAL A 282 12.89 20.27 -11.18
CA VAL A 282 14.28 20.09 -10.75
C VAL A 282 15.10 19.36 -11.80
N VAL A 283 16.43 19.40 -11.67
CA VAL A 283 17.35 18.61 -12.49
C VAL A 283 18.21 17.75 -11.58
N ILE A 284 18.10 16.42 -11.72
CA ILE A 284 18.95 15.44 -11.04
C ILE A 284 19.79 14.75 -12.10
N ASN A 285 21.08 15.08 -12.15
CA ASN A 285 22.01 14.63 -13.19
C ASN A 285 23.22 13.86 -12.65
N ASN A 286 23.28 13.62 -11.34
CA ASN A 286 24.37 12.89 -10.70
C ASN A 286 23.87 12.18 -9.43
N ILE A 287 24.72 11.29 -8.91
CA ILE A 287 24.38 10.45 -7.76
C ILE A 287 24.29 11.24 -6.44
N GLU A 288 25.14 12.25 -6.26
CA GLU A 288 25.15 13.08 -5.04
C GLU A 288 23.80 13.79 -4.88
N SER A 289 23.34 14.44 -5.95
CA SER A 289 22.03 15.10 -6.00
C SER A 289 20.88 14.13 -5.73
N LEU A 290 20.91 12.92 -6.31
CA LEU A 290 19.87 11.91 -6.05
C LEU A 290 19.86 11.47 -4.58
N VAL A 291 21.03 11.15 -4.02
CA VAL A 291 21.15 10.71 -2.62
C VAL A 291 20.73 11.81 -1.66
N GLU A 292 21.05 13.06 -1.97
CA GLU A 292 20.63 14.22 -1.19
C GLU A 292 19.10 14.37 -1.19
N HIS A 293 18.45 14.32 -2.36
CA HIS A 293 16.98 14.36 -2.44
C HIS A 293 16.32 13.20 -1.68
N MET A 294 16.91 11.99 -1.72
CA MET A 294 16.43 10.85 -0.95
C MET A 294 16.59 11.07 0.56
N SER A 295 17.70 11.66 0.99
CA SER A 295 17.97 11.99 2.39
C SER A 295 16.98 13.03 2.91
N GLU A 296 16.81 14.14 2.19
CA GLU A 296 15.85 15.20 2.54
C GLU A 296 14.41 14.68 2.59
N PHE A 297 14.01 13.86 1.62
CA PHE A 297 12.72 13.17 1.66
C PHE A 297 12.56 12.36 2.95
N ASN A 298 13.53 11.50 3.27
CA ASN A 298 13.46 10.64 4.45
C ASN A 298 13.44 11.45 5.75
N ASN A 299 14.19 12.55 5.83
CA ASN A 299 14.19 13.45 6.99
C ASN A 299 12.81 14.08 7.22
N CYS A 300 12.06 14.36 6.16
CA CYS A 300 10.70 14.92 6.27
C CYS A 300 9.65 13.83 6.57
N PHE A 301 9.69 12.71 5.85
CA PHE A 301 8.58 11.78 5.76
C PHE A 301 8.66 10.58 6.71
N SER A 302 9.83 10.27 7.28
CA SER A 302 10.00 9.09 8.14
C SER A 302 9.13 9.15 9.41
N ASN A 303 8.88 10.34 9.94
CA ASN A 303 8.05 10.53 11.15
C ASN A 303 6.58 10.13 10.96
N ILE A 304 6.08 10.11 9.71
CA ILE A 304 4.75 9.60 9.37
C ILE A 304 4.81 8.16 8.81
N GLY A 305 5.95 7.49 9.02
CA GLY A 305 6.20 6.12 8.60
C GLY A 305 6.44 5.96 7.10
N VAL A 306 6.71 7.03 6.34
CA VAL A 306 7.01 6.94 4.92
C VAL A 306 8.52 7.05 4.71
N ARG A 307 9.12 6.01 4.17
CA ARG A 307 10.56 5.92 3.98
C ARG A 307 10.88 5.42 2.57
N LEU A 308 11.84 6.08 1.94
CA LEU A 308 12.48 5.65 0.71
C LEU A 308 13.72 4.83 1.03
N GLU A 309 13.81 3.66 0.42
CA GLU A 309 15.02 2.85 0.46
C GLU A 309 15.76 2.91 -0.86
N LYS A 310 17.08 2.81 -0.75
CA LYS A 310 18.00 2.83 -1.89
C LYS A 310 17.59 1.79 -2.93
N ASP A 311 17.30 0.58 -2.49
CA ASP A 311 16.97 -0.53 -3.39
C ASP A 311 15.62 -0.34 -4.10
N ASP A 312 14.66 0.33 -3.46
CA ASP A 312 13.37 0.62 -4.09
C ASP A 312 13.53 1.61 -5.25
N VAL A 313 14.32 2.66 -5.03
CA VAL A 313 14.65 3.64 -6.07
C VAL A 313 15.51 3.01 -7.17
N LYS A 314 16.49 2.17 -6.82
CA LYS A 314 17.29 1.42 -7.81
C LYS A 314 16.43 0.56 -8.71
N SER A 315 15.49 -0.21 -8.13
CA SER A 315 14.59 -1.09 -8.86
C SER A 315 13.73 -0.31 -9.88
N GLU A 316 13.12 0.78 -9.42
CA GLU A 316 12.32 1.67 -10.28
C GLU A 316 13.14 2.32 -11.40
N CYS A 317 14.35 2.80 -11.10
CA CYS A 317 15.25 3.41 -12.08
C CYS A 317 15.76 2.38 -13.09
N ARG A 318 16.14 1.17 -12.65
CA ARG A 318 16.60 0.08 -13.54
C ARG A 318 15.53 -0.27 -14.57
N HIS A 319 14.29 -0.47 -14.12
CA HIS A 319 13.18 -0.79 -15.01
C HIS A 319 12.91 0.31 -16.05
N LYS A 320 13.15 1.58 -15.70
CA LYS A 320 13.02 2.69 -16.65
C LYS A 320 14.20 2.77 -17.61
N LEU A 321 15.43 2.54 -17.16
CA LEU A 321 16.63 2.51 -18.00
C LEU A 321 16.56 1.42 -19.07
N GLU A 322 16.05 0.23 -18.72
CA GLU A 322 15.84 -0.88 -19.65
C GLU A 322 14.94 -0.51 -20.83
N LYS A 323 14.05 0.47 -20.65
CA LYS A 323 13.10 0.95 -21.66
C LYS A 323 13.60 2.15 -22.47
N LEU A 324 14.78 2.69 -22.17
CA LEU A 324 15.36 3.79 -22.92
C LEU A 324 16.10 3.29 -24.16
N TYR A 325 16.06 4.07 -25.24
CA TYR A 325 16.93 3.90 -26.39
C TYR A 325 18.40 4.10 -25.99
N SER A 326 19.33 3.52 -26.76
CA SER A 326 20.77 3.56 -26.48
C SER A 326 21.30 4.98 -26.31
N ILE A 327 20.88 5.90 -27.19
CA ILE A 327 21.34 7.30 -27.20
C ILE A 327 20.88 8.07 -25.94
N ASP A 328 19.67 7.80 -25.46
CA ASP A 328 19.15 8.42 -24.24
C ASP A 328 19.84 7.88 -22.98
N ARG A 329 20.36 6.64 -23.05
CA ARG A 329 20.99 5.97 -21.91
C ARG A 329 22.35 6.58 -21.56
N GLU A 330 23.07 7.17 -22.51
CA GLU A 330 24.36 7.82 -22.27
C GLU A 330 24.26 8.94 -21.23
N LYS A 331 23.18 9.74 -21.28
CA LYS A 331 22.88 10.79 -20.28
C LYS A 331 22.74 10.24 -18.86
N TYR A 332 22.42 8.95 -18.72
CA TYR A 332 22.17 8.28 -17.45
C TYR A 332 23.22 7.21 -17.14
N LEU A 333 24.45 7.34 -17.65
CA LEU A 333 25.53 6.40 -17.36
C LEU A 333 25.84 6.33 -15.85
N TRP A 334 25.85 7.47 -15.16
CA TRP A 334 26.01 7.55 -13.71
C TRP A 334 24.94 6.74 -12.96
N LEU A 335 23.68 6.79 -13.43
CA LEU A 335 22.57 6.08 -12.83
C LEU A 335 22.66 4.58 -13.14
N SER A 336 23.07 4.23 -14.36
CA SER A 336 23.30 2.84 -14.79
C SER A 336 24.36 2.17 -13.91
N ASN A 337 25.46 2.86 -13.61
CA ASN A 337 26.49 2.36 -12.70
C ASN A 337 25.90 2.18 -11.30
N TRP A 338 25.18 3.19 -10.79
CA TRP A 338 24.62 3.14 -9.45
C TRP A 338 23.58 2.02 -9.24
N VAL A 339 22.71 1.75 -10.22
CA VAL A 339 21.73 0.66 -10.09
C VAL A 339 22.35 -0.74 -10.16
N ASN A 340 23.59 -0.86 -10.64
CA ASN A 340 24.30 -2.14 -10.77
C ASN A 340 25.35 -2.38 -9.69
N THR A 341 25.71 -1.35 -8.92
CA THR A 341 26.29 -1.52 -7.56
C THR A 341 25.23 -2.02 -6.59
#